data_AF-A0A9J6EF58-F1
#
_entry.id   AF-A0A9J6EF58-F1
#
_cell.length_a   1.000
_cell.length_b   1.000
_cell.length_c   1.000
_cell.angle_alpha   90.00
_cell.angle_beta   90.00
_cell.angle_gamma   90.00
#
_symmetry.space_group_name_H-M   'P 1'
#
loop_
_entity.id
_entity.type
_entity.pdbx_description
1 polymer ?
#
loop_
_entity_poly.entity_id
_entity_poly.type
_entity_poly.pdbx_seq_one_letter_code
_entity_poly.pdbx_strand_id
1 'polypeptide(L)'
;MDYQLAQSHTLLKYISSSSGTVNCSSFPPFLLVTLISLALCRARALAYCIRVGQLPLDVQAAFGTLAPSVGHGRRVCRILRSETLRQARILRDFLYVQVDRGPGDRSARVKKRHEWTKLIDHAVESRWKQELLLLRRQKRRPQVRSAGQLHVEEGISLPDYVRTTLSLGPKFAVERKNSPAELLSLVRNVSRAAPDSESERCVSEGVDVLYRYAPRGKTIPVRKVVSYLKSNKLCLLPSDKEVAIYCTMCSASNTTTVPWSQGSPFLGDYSGGSEVCGRIAAEKTNVGGGGSTATTPSVKKVQPHVGKIGSKSTMPHLWYLSADFQLFAVAVAVIQTSGRKKRLAAVAFAILSLLCCFMSAWQLYGSNMLPFIVPLHTSYK
;
A
#
# COMPACT_ATOMS: atom_id res chain seq x y z
N MET A 1 13.52 -3.81 -11.97
CA MET A 1 12.10 -3.52 -12.34
C MET A 1 11.11 -4.17 -11.36
N ASP A 2 11.59 -4.91 -10.37
CA ASP A 2 10.78 -5.86 -9.58
C ASP A 2 9.88 -5.19 -8.52
N TYR A 3 10.11 -3.91 -8.25
CA TYR A 3 9.37 -3.12 -7.24
C TYR A 3 8.00 -2.65 -7.71
N GLN A 4 7.89 -2.24 -8.97
CA GLN A 4 6.57 -1.98 -9.57
C GLN A 4 5.77 -3.28 -9.62
N LEU A 5 6.44 -4.42 -9.77
CA LEU A 5 5.83 -5.74 -9.74
C LEU A 5 5.22 -6.06 -8.38
N ALA A 6 5.92 -5.85 -7.26
CA ALA A 6 5.35 -6.11 -5.92
C ALA A 6 4.16 -5.21 -5.58
N GLN A 7 4.23 -3.91 -5.91
CA GLN A 7 3.11 -2.97 -5.71
C GLN A 7 1.92 -3.31 -6.61
N SER A 8 2.19 -3.62 -7.88
CA SER A 8 1.17 -4.07 -8.82
C SER A 8 0.58 -5.41 -8.40
N HIS A 9 1.35 -6.32 -7.80
CA HIS A 9 0.88 -7.63 -7.35
C HIS A 9 -0.10 -7.52 -6.17
N THR A 10 0.19 -6.70 -5.15
CA THR A 10 -0.77 -6.46 -4.05
C THR A 10 -2.07 -5.83 -4.57
N LEU A 11 -1.93 -4.89 -5.51
CA LEU A 11 -3.06 -4.21 -6.12
C LEU A 11 -3.86 -5.15 -7.02
N LEU A 12 -3.19 -5.98 -7.83
CA LEU A 12 -3.76 -7.03 -8.67
C LEU A 12 -4.41 -8.12 -7.83
N LYS A 13 -3.84 -8.50 -6.68
CA LYS A 13 -4.45 -9.49 -5.79
C LYS A 13 -5.76 -8.96 -5.21
N TYR A 14 -5.80 -7.68 -4.82
CA TYR A 14 -7.01 -7.04 -4.31
C TYR A 14 -8.07 -6.85 -5.43
N ILE A 15 -7.64 -6.44 -6.62
CA ILE A 15 -8.53 -6.32 -7.80
C ILE A 15 -9.02 -7.70 -8.21
N SER A 16 -8.17 -8.70 -8.30
CA SER A 16 -8.50 -10.07 -8.68
C SER A 16 -9.43 -10.73 -7.66
N SER A 17 -9.23 -10.50 -6.36
CA SER A 17 -10.16 -10.99 -5.33
C SER A 17 -11.56 -10.36 -5.42
N SER A 18 -11.66 -9.18 -6.06
CA SER A 18 -12.93 -8.50 -6.28
C SER A 18 -13.49 -8.67 -7.70
N SER A 19 -12.70 -9.20 -8.62
CA SER A 19 -13.01 -9.33 -10.05
C SER A 19 -13.04 -10.78 -10.52
N GLY A 20 -13.31 -11.73 -9.62
CA GLY A 20 -13.55 -13.12 -10.01
C GLY A 20 -14.55 -13.17 -11.17
N THR A 21 -14.40 -14.14 -12.08
CA THR A 21 -15.33 -14.40 -13.19
C THR A 21 -16.65 -14.90 -12.63
N VAL A 22 -17.39 -13.99 -12.00
CA VAL A 22 -18.70 -14.29 -11.47
C VAL A 22 -19.64 -14.26 -12.67
N ASN A 23 -20.26 -15.40 -12.95
CA ASN A 23 -21.20 -15.54 -14.04
C ASN A 23 -22.52 -14.83 -13.63
N CYS A 24 -22.51 -13.50 -13.63
CA CYS A 24 -23.56 -12.64 -13.09
C CYS A 24 -24.89 -12.76 -13.86
N SER A 25 -24.90 -13.43 -15.01
CA SER A 25 -26.11 -13.64 -15.83
C SER A 25 -27.19 -14.43 -15.11
N SER A 26 -26.84 -15.29 -14.15
CA SER A 26 -27.80 -16.10 -13.38
C SER A 26 -28.24 -15.45 -12.07
N PHE A 27 -27.69 -14.30 -11.70
CA PHE A 27 -28.01 -13.68 -10.42
C PHE A 27 -29.41 -13.09 -10.43
N PRO A 28 -30.18 -13.26 -9.34
CA PRO A 28 -31.47 -12.62 -9.27
C PRO A 28 -31.29 -11.08 -9.17
N PRO A 29 -32.20 -10.28 -9.75
CA PRO A 29 -32.06 -8.82 -9.80
C PRO A 29 -31.82 -8.16 -8.43
N PHE A 30 -32.46 -8.66 -7.37
CA PHE A 30 -32.28 -8.12 -6.02
C PHE A 30 -30.82 -8.26 -5.52
N LEU A 31 -30.15 -9.37 -5.84
CA LEU A 31 -28.76 -9.59 -5.47
C LEU A 31 -27.85 -8.60 -6.20
N LEU A 32 -28.11 -8.35 -7.49
CA LEU A 32 -27.39 -7.32 -8.25
C LEU A 32 -27.55 -5.94 -7.61
N VAL A 33 -28.74 -5.57 -7.16
CA VAL A 33 -28.94 -4.29 -6.45
C VAL A 33 -28.15 -4.24 -5.14
N THR A 34 -28.15 -5.32 -4.35
CA THR A 34 -27.33 -5.41 -3.13
C THR A 34 -25.84 -5.27 -3.41
N LEU A 35 -25.34 -5.90 -4.48
CA LEU A 35 -23.92 -5.81 -4.87
C LEU A 35 -23.56 -4.42 -5.40
N ILE A 36 -24.41 -3.81 -6.25
CA ILE A 36 -24.22 -2.44 -6.74
C ILE A 36 -24.20 -1.47 -5.57
N SER A 37 -25.14 -1.58 -4.64
CA SER A 37 -25.21 -0.69 -3.48
C SER A 37 -24.01 -0.83 -2.54
N LEU A 38 -23.53 -2.06 -2.33
CA LEU A 38 -22.28 -2.32 -1.59
C LEU A 38 -21.08 -1.64 -2.25
N ALA A 39 -20.91 -1.82 -3.56
CA ALA A 39 -19.82 -1.24 -4.32
C ALA A 39 -19.86 0.30 -4.27
N LEU A 40 -21.01 0.91 -4.54
CA LEU A 40 -21.17 2.38 -4.46
C LEU A 40 -20.92 2.92 -3.05
N CYS A 41 -21.39 2.22 -2.01
CA CYS A 41 -21.11 2.59 -0.62
C CYS A 41 -19.61 2.53 -0.30
N ARG A 42 -18.92 1.46 -0.71
CA ARG A 42 -17.46 1.31 -0.53
C ARG A 42 -16.69 2.40 -1.28
N ALA A 43 -17.11 2.77 -2.49
CA ALA A 43 -16.51 3.87 -3.23
C ALA A 43 -16.67 5.23 -2.51
N ARG A 44 -17.83 5.49 -1.88
CA ARG A 44 -18.06 6.67 -1.05
C ARG A 44 -17.21 6.65 0.24
N ALA A 45 -17.10 5.50 0.89
CA ALA A 45 -16.25 5.32 2.07
C ALA A 45 -14.77 5.63 1.75
N LEU A 46 -14.25 5.09 0.63
CA LEU A 46 -12.90 5.39 0.15
C LEU A 46 -12.72 6.89 -0.14
N ALA A 47 -13.69 7.54 -0.78
CA ALA A 47 -13.65 8.97 -1.05
C ALA A 47 -13.62 9.81 0.24
N TYR A 48 -14.40 9.41 1.26
CA TYR A 48 -14.39 10.04 2.57
C TYR A 48 -13.03 9.87 3.27
N CYS A 49 -12.48 8.65 3.29
CA CYS A 49 -11.16 8.38 3.87
C CYS A 49 -10.07 9.24 3.21
N ILE A 50 -10.05 9.34 1.88
CA ILE A 50 -9.11 10.21 1.14
C ILE A 50 -9.23 11.66 1.60
N ARG A 51 -10.46 12.19 1.71
CA ARG A 51 -10.73 13.58 2.11
C ARG A 51 -10.28 13.88 3.53
N VAL A 52 -10.52 12.95 4.46
CA VAL A 52 -10.15 13.09 5.87
C VAL A 52 -8.67 12.72 6.11
N GLY A 53 -7.98 12.19 5.09
CA GLY A 53 -6.59 11.75 5.22
C GLY A 53 -6.43 10.48 6.04
N GLN A 54 -7.47 9.66 6.12
CA GLN A 54 -7.47 8.36 6.78
C GLN A 54 -7.25 7.24 5.77
N LEU A 55 -6.72 6.12 6.24
CA LEU A 55 -6.60 4.91 5.44
C LEU A 55 -7.54 3.84 5.99
N PRO A 56 -8.42 3.22 5.16
CA PRO A 56 -9.25 2.11 5.60
C PRO A 56 -8.40 0.95 6.15
N LEU A 57 -8.93 0.22 7.13
CA LEU A 57 -8.23 -0.91 7.75
C LEU A 57 -7.87 -2.00 6.73
N ASP A 58 -8.78 -2.32 5.80
CA ASP A 58 -8.51 -3.29 4.71
C ASP A 58 -7.30 -2.88 3.87
N VAL A 59 -7.18 -1.57 3.62
CA VAL A 59 -6.07 -1.02 2.83
C VAL A 59 -4.78 -1.06 3.65
N GLN A 60 -4.83 -0.74 4.94
CA GLN A 60 -3.68 -0.91 5.84
C GLN A 60 -3.22 -2.37 5.89
N ALA A 61 -4.16 -3.30 6.06
CA ALA A 61 -3.91 -4.74 6.12
C ALA A 61 -3.29 -5.27 4.82
N ALA A 62 -3.64 -4.70 3.67
CA ALA A 62 -3.04 -5.07 2.37
C ALA A 62 -1.54 -4.76 2.30
N PHE A 63 -1.03 -3.81 3.09
CA PHE A 63 0.41 -3.53 3.20
C PHE A 63 1.13 -4.38 4.25
N GLY A 64 0.41 -5.27 4.94
CA GLY A 64 0.96 -6.15 5.96
C GLY A 64 1.47 -5.38 7.18
N THR A 65 2.70 -5.67 7.60
CA THR A 65 3.33 -5.06 8.78
C THR A 65 3.82 -3.63 8.54
N LEU A 66 3.94 -3.20 7.28
CA LEU A 66 4.48 -1.89 6.93
C LEU A 66 3.32 -0.90 6.71
N ALA A 67 3.25 0.13 7.54
CA ALA A 67 2.31 1.22 7.30
C ALA A 67 2.72 1.99 6.03
N PRO A 68 1.84 2.14 5.03
CA PRO A 68 2.17 2.90 3.84
C PRO A 68 2.28 4.39 4.18
N SER A 69 3.15 5.11 3.47
CA SER A 69 3.16 6.58 3.52
C SER A 69 1.76 7.14 3.18
N VAL A 70 1.35 8.23 3.83
CA VAL A 70 0.01 8.84 3.63
C VAL A 70 -0.29 9.10 2.15
N GLY A 71 0.68 9.61 1.39
CA GLY A 71 0.52 9.86 -0.05
C GLY A 71 0.30 8.59 -0.86
N HIS A 72 1.02 7.51 -0.54
CA HIS A 72 0.86 6.22 -1.20
C HIS A 72 -0.49 5.57 -0.84
N GLY A 73 -0.87 5.58 0.44
CA GLY A 73 -2.17 5.09 0.88
C GLY A 73 -3.34 5.82 0.18
N ARG A 74 -3.26 7.16 0.05
CA ARG A 74 -4.26 7.94 -0.71
C ARG A 74 -4.29 7.58 -2.19
N ARG A 75 -3.14 7.28 -2.81
CA ARG A 75 -3.09 6.84 -4.21
C ARG A 75 -3.78 5.49 -4.38
N VAL A 76 -3.48 4.53 -3.51
CA VAL A 76 -4.15 3.22 -3.51
C VAL A 76 -5.65 3.36 -3.28
N CYS A 77 -6.10 4.17 -2.32
CA CYS A 77 -7.53 4.42 -2.14
C CYS A 77 -8.21 5.03 -3.38
N ARG A 78 -7.52 5.90 -4.14
CA ARG A 78 -8.06 6.43 -5.40
C ARG A 78 -8.24 5.35 -6.45
N ILE A 79 -7.26 4.45 -6.59
CA ILE A 79 -7.31 3.32 -7.51
C ILE A 79 -8.44 2.36 -7.12
N LEU A 80 -8.54 2.01 -5.83
CA LEU A 80 -9.61 1.16 -5.33
C LEU A 80 -10.99 1.78 -5.52
N ARG A 81 -11.11 3.11 -5.34
CA ARG A 81 -12.35 3.84 -5.59
C ARG A 81 -12.74 3.76 -7.06
N SER A 82 -11.81 4.01 -7.99
CA SER A 82 -12.09 3.91 -9.42
C SER A 82 -12.49 2.49 -9.83
N GLU A 83 -11.83 1.47 -9.27
CA GLU A 83 -12.17 0.09 -9.57
C GLU A 83 -13.54 -0.31 -9.02
N THR A 84 -13.85 0.11 -7.80
CA THR A 84 -15.16 -0.16 -7.19
C THR A 84 -16.29 0.52 -7.97
N LEU A 85 -16.06 1.73 -8.50
CA LEU A 85 -17.01 2.42 -9.39
C LEU A 85 -17.15 1.70 -10.73
N ARG A 86 -16.07 1.14 -11.27
CA ARG A 86 -16.10 0.31 -12.48
C ARG A 86 -16.93 -0.95 -12.24
N GLN A 87 -16.73 -1.66 -11.13
CA GLN A 87 -17.53 -2.82 -10.74
C GLN A 87 -19.02 -2.49 -10.63
N ALA A 88 -19.36 -1.35 -9.99
CA ALA A 88 -20.75 -0.91 -9.88
C ALA A 88 -21.40 -0.65 -11.25
N ARG A 89 -20.64 -0.12 -12.23
CA ARG A 89 -21.13 0.07 -13.61
C ARG A 89 -21.40 -1.27 -14.29
N ILE A 90 -20.44 -2.19 -14.24
CA ILE A 90 -20.59 -3.53 -14.84
C ILE A 90 -21.80 -4.27 -14.26
N LEU A 91 -21.97 -4.25 -12.93
CA LEU A 91 -23.11 -4.88 -12.27
C LEU A 91 -24.45 -4.23 -12.67
N ARG A 92 -24.47 -2.91 -12.85
CA ARG A 92 -25.65 -2.18 -13.35
C ARG A 92 -25.98 -2.57 -14.79
N ASP A 93 -24.97 -2.74 -15.64
CA ASP A 93 -25.19 -3.20 -17.02
C ASP A 93 -25.80 -4.61 -17.04
N PHE A 94 -25.33 -5.53 -16.18
CA PHE A 94 -25.95 -6.86 -16.04
C PHE A 94 -27.40 -6.77 -15.58
N LEU A 95 -27.71 -5.91 -14.62
CA LEU A 95 -29.08 -5.71 -14.15
C LEU A 95 -29.97 -5.19 -15.28
N TYR A 96 -29.49 -4.25 -16.09
CA TYR A 96 -30.26 -3.72 -17.21
C TYR A 96 -30.46 -4.75 -18.33
N VAL A 97 -29.45 -5.56 -18.64
CA VAL A 97 -29.59 -6.68 -19.59
C VAL A 97 -30.65 -7.68 -19.10
N GLN A 98 -30.71 -7.98 -17.81
CA GLN A 98 -31.76 -8.87 -17.27
C GLN A 98 -33.15 -8.25 -17.36
N VAL A 99 -33.29 -6.94 -17.08
CA VAL A 99 -34.56 -6.22 -17.24
C VAL A 99 -34.99 -6.21 -18.71
N ASP A 100 -34.03 -6.10 -19.62
CA ASP A 100 -34.30 -6.05 -21.06
C ASP A 100 -34.74 -7.37 -21.67
N ARG A 101 -34.20 -8.48 -21.14
CA ARG A 101 -34.61 -9.83 -21.52
C ARG A 101 -35.96 -10.26 -20.94
N GLY A 102 -36.49 -9.50 -19.98
CA GLY A 102 -37.79 -9.79 -19.38
C GLY A 102 -38.95 -9.61 -20.37
N PRO A 103 -40.05 -10.37 -20.21
CA PRO A 103 -41.26 -10.18 -21.00
C PRO A 103 -41.88 -8.81 -20.74
N GLY A 104 -42.48 -8.21 -21.77
CA GLY A 104 -43.21 -6.94 -21.70
C GLY A 104 -42.79 -5.92 -22.76
N ASP A 105 -43.57 -4.85 -22.89
CA ASP A 105 -43.31 -3.78 -23.85
C ASP A 105 -42.12 -2.89 -23.43
N ARG A 106 -41.58 -2.15 -24.40
CA ARG A 106 -40.46 -1.22 -24.17
C ARG A 106 -40.73 -0.23 -23.03
N SER A 107 -41.97 0.27 -22.93
CA SER A 107 -42.39 1.19 -21.85
C SER A 107 -42.30 0.54 -20.47
N ALA A 108 -42.77 -0.70 -20.33
CA ALA A 108 -42.70 -1.46 -19.08
C ALA A 108 -41.25 -1.70 -18.66
N ARG A 109 -40.36 -2.01 -19.60
CA ARG A 109 -38.92 -2.18 -19.33
C ARG A 109 -38.25 -0.89 -18.84
N VAL A 110 -38.54 0.25 -19.47
CA VAL A 110 -38.00 1.56 -19.04
C VAL A 110 -38.47 1.90 -17.63
N LYS A 111 -39.77 1.72 -17.34
CA LYS A 111 -40.33 1.93 -16.00
C LYS A 111 -39.63 1.04 -14.96
N LYS A 112 -39.43 -0.24 -15.28
CA LYS A 112 -38.75 -1.21 -14.41
C LYS A 112 -37.28 -0.83 -14.16
N ARG A 113 -36.53 -0.36 -15.17
CA ARG A 113 -35.15 0.14 -14.98
C ARG A 113 -35.11 1.35 -14.03
N HIS A 114 -36.09 2.25 -14.14
CA HIS A 114 -36.19 3.42 -13.26
C HIS A 114 -36.51 3.02 -11.81
N GLU A 115 -37.42 2.06 -11.61
CA GLU A 115 -37.74 1.48 -10.29
C GLU A 115 -36.50 0.85 -9.64
N TRP A 116 -35.74 0.03 -10.39
CA TRP A 116 -34.50 -0.55 -9.88
C TRP A 116 -33.43 0.48 -9.54
N THR A 117 -33.34 1.55 -10.32
CA THR A 117 -32.39 2.66 -10.05
C THR A 117 -32.76 3.36 -8.75
N LYS A 118 -34.04 3.66 -8.52
CA LYS A 118 -34.54 4.19 -7.24
C LYS A 118 -34.21 3.28 -6.07
N LEU A 119 -34.38 1.96 -6.25
CA LEU A 119 -34.09 0.97 -5.22
C LEU A 119 -32.58 0.92 -4.89
N ILE A 120 -31.71 0.97 -5.91
CA ILE A 120 -30.26 1.08 -5.73
C ILE A 120 -29.92 2.34 -4.93
N ASP A 121 -30.44 3.50 -5.32
CA ASP A 121 -30.14 4.77 -4.66
C ASP A 121 -30.58 4.75 -3.19
N HIS A 122 -31.78 4.24 -2.90
CA HIS A 122 -32.27 4.09 -1.54
C HIS A 122 -31.37 3.14 -0.71
N ALA A 123 -31.00 1.99 -1.27
CA ALA A 123 -30.11 1.03 -0.62
C ALA A 123 -28.72 1.63 -0.35
N VAL A 124 -28.17 2.38 -1.30
CA VAL A 124 -26.89 3.10 -1.13
C VAL A 124 -26.97 4.12 -0.01
N GLU A 125 -28.01 4.96 0.03
CA GLU A 125 -28.14 5.99 1.07
C GLU A 125 -28.34 5.38 2.45
N SER A 126 -29.17 4.34 2.57
CA SER A 126 -29.38 3.62 3.83
C SER A 126 -28.07 3.03 4.36
N ARG A 127 -27.32 2.33 3.50
CA ARG A 127 -26.04 1.71 3.88
C ARG A 127 -24.97 2.76 4.15
N TRP A 128 -24.94 3.84 3.38
CA TRP A 128 -23.99 4.94 3.57
C TRP A 128 -24.18 5.62 4.93
N LYS A 129 -25.41 5.82 5.39
CA LYS A 129 -25.68 6.36 6.73
C LYS A 129 -25.07 5.48 7.83
N GLN A 130 -25.19 4.16 7.71
CA GLN A 130 -24.59 3.21 8.65
C GLN A 130 -23.07 3.25 8.61
N GLU A 131 -22.47 3.15 7.42
CA GLU A 131 -21.03 3.16 7.22
C GLU A 131 -20.38 4.47 7.69
N LEU A 132 -21.02 5.61 7.40
CA LEU A 132 -20.53 6.93 7.79
C LEU A 132 -20.44 7.07 9.33
N LEU A 133 -21.37 6.48 10.08
CA LEU A 133 -21.30 6.47 11.54
C LEU A 133 -20.07 5.69 12.04
N LEU A 134 -19.77 4.55 11.42
CA LEU A 134 -18.58 3.76 11.75
C LEU A 134 -17.29 4.52 11.43
N LEU A 135 -17.20 5.11 10.23
CA LEU A 135 -16.05 5.91 9.82
C LEU A 135 -15.84 7.15 10.71
N ARG A 136 -16.92 7.79 11.15
CA ARG A 136 -16.85 8.93 12.10
C ARG A 136 -16.36 8.49 13.47
N ARG A 137 -16.76 7.30 13.96
CA ARG A 137 -16.27 6.74 15.23
C ARG A 137 -14.78 6.41 15.18
N GLN A 138 -14.29 5.91 14.06
CA GLN A 138 -12.86 5.62 13.87
C GLN A 138 -11.96 6.87 13.91
N LYS A 139 -12.49 8.06 13.59
CA LYS A 139 -11.72 9.33 13.56
C LYS A 139 -11.14 9.79 14.89
N ARG A 140 -11.50 9.15 16.02
CA ARG A 140 -11.07 9.57 17.35
C ARG A 140 -9.70 9.07 17.82
N ARG A 141 -9.02 8.18 17.10
CA ARG A 141 -7.63 7.88 17.45
C ARG A 141 -6.71 8.88 16.76
N PRO A 142 -6.11 9.86 17.47
CA PRO A 142 -4.97 10.56 16.90
C PRO A 142 -4.01 9.47 16.50
N GLN A 143 -3.81 9.33 15.19
CA GLN A 143 -2.78 8.46 14.67
C GLN A 143 -1.52 9.08 15.25
N VAL A 144 -1.01 8.48 16.32
CA VAL A 144 0.27 8.87 16.91
C VAL A 144 1.19 8.80 15.72
N ARG A 145 1.57 9.98 15.22
CA ARG A 145 2.60 10.09 14.22
C ARG A 145 3.81 9.60 14.98
N SER A 146 4.05 8.29 14.96
CA SER A 146 5.35 7.73 15.21
C SER A 146 6.19 8.32 14.10
N ALA A 147 6.63 9.56 14.28
CA ALA A 147 7.59 10.22 13.43
C ALA A 147 8.70 9.20 13.30
N GLY A 148 8.87 8.65 12.08
CA GLY A 148 9.46 7.34 11.83
C GLY A 148 10.56 7.08 12.83
N GLN A 149 10.26 6.26 13.84
CA GLN A 149 11.16 6.07 14.95
C GLN A 149 12.38 5.40 14.34
N LEU A 150 13.43 6.21 14.17
CA LEU A 150 14.70 5.73 13.67
C LEU A 150 15.17 4.75 14.75
N HIS A 151 15.04 3.46 14.46
CA HIS A 151 15.61 2.43 15.31
C HIS A 151 17.11 2.49 15.12
N VAL A 152 17.75 3.20 16.04
CA VAL A 152 19.20 3.23 16.18
C VAL A 152 19.55 2.07 17.10
N GLU A 153 20.41 1.18 16.63
CA GLU A 153 20.95 0.09 17.43
C GLU A 153 21.62 0.66 18.69
N GLU A 154 21.47 -0.04 19.82
CA GLU A 154 21.97 0.41 21.11
C GLU A 154 23.49 0.69 21.03
N GLY A 155 23.91 1.89 21.46
CA GLY A 155 25.33 2.30 21.46
C GLY A 155 25.73 3.28 20.35
N ILE A 156 24.88 3.55 19.36
CA ILE A 156 25.19 4.53 18.30
C ILE A 156 24.48 5.85 18.60
N SER A 157 25.25 6.92 18.85
CA SER A 157 24.71 8.27 18.99
C SER A 157 24.76 8.99 17.65
N LEU A 158 23.60 9.15 17.01
CA LEU A 158 23.47 9.94 15.79
C LEU A 158 23.23 11.42 16.12
N PRO A 159 23.97 12.37 15.52
CA PRO A 159 23.69 13.80 15.62
C PRO A 159 22.27 14.12 15.16
N ASP A 160 21.66 15.14 15.75
CA ASP A 160 20.26 15.50 15.46
C ASP A 160 20.03 15.78 13.97
N TYR A 161 20.95 16.45 13.27
CA TYR A 161 20.78 16.69 11.83
C TYR A 161 20.75 15.40 11.00
N VAL A 162 21.50 14.36 11.40
CA VAL A 162 21.48 13.03 10.77
C VAL A 162 20.18 12.32 11.08
N ARG A 163 19.78 12.33 12.36
CA ARG A 163 18.53 11.73 12.82
C ARG A 163 17.32 12.37 12.14
N THR A 164 17.25 13.70 12.09
CA THR A 164 16.19 14.46 11.43
C THR A 164 16.18 14.21 9.94
N THR A 165 17.33 14.06 9.28
CA THR A 165 17.38 13.79 7.84
C THR A 165 16.95 12.35 7.52
N LEU A 166 17.46 11.36 8.27
CA LEU A 166 17.11 9.96 8.08
C LEU A 166 15.66 9.65 8.48
N SER A 167 15.09 10.36 9.45
CA SER A 167 13.70 10.19 9.86
C SER A 167 12.68 10.70 8.83
N LEU A 168 13.13 11.51 7.85
CA LEU A 168 12.31 11.82 6.67
C LEU A 168 12.02 10.53 5.87
N GLY A 169 12.94 9.57 5.88
CA GLY A 169 12.79 8.26 5.25
C GLY A 169 13.29 8.21 3.79
N PRO A 170 13.25 7.02 3.16
CA PRO A 170 13.85 6.77 1.84
C PRO A 170 13.30 7.64 0.72
N LYS A 171 12.05 8.10 0.82
CA LYS A 171 11.43 8.98 -0.19
C LYS A 171 12.01 10.40 -0.23
N PHE A 172 12.88 10.74 0.72
CA PHE A 172 13.67 11.96 0.71
C PHE A 172 15.12 11.69 0.28
N ALA A 173 15.40 10.51 -0.29
CA ALA A 173 16.48 10.37 -1.24
C ALA A 173 16.39 11.56 -2.20
N VAL A 174 17.48 12.32 -2.27
CA VAL A 174 17.56 13.57 -3.02
C VAL A 174 16.96 13.34 -4.39
N GLU A 175 15.75 13.87 -4.64
CA GLU A 175 15.23 13.93 -5.99
C GLU A 175 16.33 14.56 -6.82
N ARG A 176 16.77 13.84 -7.86
CA ARG A 176 17.82 14.34 -8.73
C ARG A 176 17.34 15.71 -9.21
N LYS A 177 18.14 16.75 -8.96
CA LYS A 177 17.81 18.10 -9.44
C LYS A 177 17.88 18.05 -10.95
N ASN A 178 16.75 17.79 -11.58
CA ASN A 178 16.64 17.81 -13.02
C ASN A 178 16.65 19.27 -13.46
N SER A 179 17.48 19.58 -14.44
CA SER A 179 17.45 20.88 -15.09
C SER A 179 16.08 21.11 -15.77
N PRO A 180 15.66 22.36 -16.00
CA PRO A 180 14.43 22.64 -16.76
C PRO A 180 14.40 21.94 -18.13
N ALA A 181 15.55 21.82 -18.79
CA ALA A 181 15.69 21.09 -20.06
C ALA A 181 15.41 19.58 -19.91
N GLU A 182 15.95 18.94 -18.86
CA GLU A 182 15.67 17.53 -18.56
C GLU A 182 14.20 17.30 -18.22
N LEU A 183 13.59 18.20 -17.44
CA LEU A 183 12.16 18.13 -17.11
C LEU A 183 11.28 18.26 -18.36
N LEU A 184 11.61 19.17 -19.28
CA LEU A 184 10.93 19.28 -20.57
C LEU A 184 11.15 18.03 -21.44
N SER A 185 12.34 17.44 -21.40
CA SER A 185 12.61 16.19 -22.11
C SER A 185 11.75 15.03 -21.59
N LEU A 186 11.52 14.97 -20.28
CA LEU A 186 10.62 14.01 -19.64
C LEU A 186 9.17 14.19 -20.10
N VAL A 187 8.68 15.43 -20.16
CA VAL A 187 7.33 15.73 -20.68
C VAL A 187 7.18 15.26 -22.13
N ARG A 188 8.18 15.53 -22.98
CA ARG A 188 8.20 15.06 -24.39
C ARG A 188 8.23 13.54 -24.51
N ASN A 189 8.98 12.85 -23.65
CA ASN A 189 9.02 11.39 -23.66
C ASN A 189 7.68 10.78 -23.25
N VAL A 190 7.01 11.36 -22.25
CA VAL A 190 5.66 10.93 -21.84
C VAL A 190 4.64 11.19 -22.95
N SER A 191 4.69 12.35 -23.61
CA SER A 191 3.75 12.68 -24.69
C SER A 191 3.92 11.78 -25.91
N ARG A 192 5.14 11.32 -26.21
CA ARG A 192 5.42 10.36 -27.29
C ARG A 192 4.87 8.95 -27.01
N ALA A 193 4.72 8.60 -25.74
CA ALA A 193 4.15 7.31 -25.33
C ALA A 193 2.61 7.35 -25.24
N ALA A 194 2.01 8.55 -25.26
CA ALA A 194 0.56 8.72 -25.27
C ALA A 194 0.00 8.50 -26.68
N PRO A 195 -1.28 8.09 -26.82
CA PRO A 195 -1.96 8.06 -28.11
C PRO A 195 -1.90 9.42 -28.81
N ASP A 196 -1.84 9.45 -30.15
CA ASP A 196 -1.71 10.68 -30.94
C ASP A 196 -2.77 11.73 -30.59
N SER A 197 -4.00 11.29 -30.29
CA SER A 197 -5.12 12.15 -29.89
C SER A 197 -4.92 12.85 -28.54
N GLU A 198 -4.04 12.34 -27.67
CA GLU A 198 -3.77 12.89 -26.34
C GLU A 198 -2.38 13.54 -26.22
N SER A 199 -1.51 13.38 -27.23
CA SER A 199 -0.10 13.81 -27.14
C SER A 199 0.03 15.32 -26.88
N GLU A 200 -0.71 16.16 -27.62
CA GLU A 200 -0.69 17.62 -27.43
C GLU A 200 -1.16 18.03 -26.03
N ARG A 201 -2.19 17.35 -25.52
CA ARG A 201 -2.71 17.57 -24.16
C ARG A 201 -1.68 17.17 -23.11
N CYS A 202 -0.98 16.06 -23.28
CA CYS A 202 0.10 15.65 -22.38
C CYS A 202 1.25 16.67 -22.35
N VAL A 203 1.61 17.26 -23.50
CA VAL A 203 2.62 18.32 -23.57
C VAL A 203 2.14 19.57 -22.82
N SER A 204 0.93 20.05 -23.11
CA SER A 204 0.43 21.29 -22.51
C SER A 204 0.24 21.17 -20.99
N GLU A 205 -0.37 20.09 -20.51
CA GLU A 205 -0.50 19.84 -19.06
C GLU A 205 0.88 19.63 -18.40
N GLY A 206 1.80 18.93 -19.07
CA GLY A 206 3.15 18.73 -18.57
C GLY A 206 3.92 20.04 -18.40
N VAL A 207 3.87 20.93 -19.40
CA VAL A 207 4.51 22.25 -19.35
C VAL A 207 3.86 23.15 -18.29
N ASP A 208 2.53 23.15 -18.14
CA ASP A 208 1.85 23.92 -17.10
C ASP A 208 2.24 23.44 -15.69
N VAL A 209 2.36 22.13 -15.47
CA VAL A 209 2.88 21.58 -14.21
C VAL A 209 4.31 22.05 -13.95
N LEU A 210 5.18 22.06 -14.96
CA LEU A 210 6.55 22.56 -14.82
C LEU A 210 6.60 24.06 -14.56
N TYR A 211 5.72 24.85 -15.19
CA TYR A 211 5.63 26.29 -14.95
C TYR A 211 5.22 26.61 -13.51
N ARG A 212 4.30 25.81 -12.95
CA ARG A 212 3.87 25.92 -11.54
C ARG A 212 4.87 25.28 -10.56
N TYR A 213 5.87 24.57 -11.06
CA TYR A 213 6.87 23.91 -10.23
C TYR A 213 7.86 24.96 -9.69
N ALA A 214 7.53 25.56 -8.55
CA ALA A 214 8.51 26.34 -7.79
C ALA A 214 9.44 25.38 -7.03
N PRO A 215 10.77 25.41 -7.27
CA PRO A 215 11.70 24.60 -6.50
C PRO A 215 11.58 24.98 -5.02
N ARG A 216 11.09 24.06 -4.18
CA ARG A 216 10.96 24.31 -2.73
C ARG A 216 12.36 24.35 -2.11
N GLY A 217 12.81 25.54 -1.74
CA GLY A 217 14.19 25.89 -1.39
C GLY A 217 14.79 25.29 -0.12
N LYS A 218 14.32 24.16 0.41
CA LYS A 218 15.00 23.49 1.53
C LYS A 218 15.85 22.35 1.00
N THR A 219 17.11 22.65 0.68
CA THR A 219 18.12 21.63 0.43
C THR A 219 18.37 20.85 1.72
N ILE A 220 17.94 19.59 1.73
CA ILE A 220 18.28 18.65 2.80
C ILE A 220 19.80 18.42 2.74
N PRO A 221 20.54 18.48 3.87
CA PRO A 221 22.00 18.40 3.89
C PRO A 221 22.52 16.96 3.70
N VAL A 222 22.06 16.27 2.65
CA VAL A 222 22.36 14.85 2.42
C VAL A 222 23.85 14.58 2.28
N ARG A 223 24.62 15.50 1.69
CA ARG A 223 26.08 15.38 1.63
C ARG A 223 26.73 15.31 3.02
N LYS A 224 26.24 16.10 3.99
CA LYS A 224 26.74 16.07 5.38
C LYS A 224 26.39 14.74 6.05
N VAL A 225 25.19 14.22 5.80
CA VAL A 225 24.74 12.93 6.32
C VAL A 225 25.59 11.79 5.75
N VAL A 226 25.78 11.74 4.44
CA VAL A 226 26.62 10.71 3.79
C VAL A 226 28.07 10.80 4.28
N SER A 227 28.62 12.01 4.41
CA SER A 227 29.97 12.19 4.96
C SER A 227 30.07 11.68 6.40
N TYR A 228 29.09 12.00 7.25
CA TYR A 228 29.05 11.51 8.63
C TYR A 228 28.97 9.99 8.69
N LEU A 229 28.08 9.37 7.91
CA LEU A 229 27.94 7.92 7.87
C LEU A 229 29.26 7.27 7.44
N LYS A 230 29.90 7.79 6.37
CA LYS A 230 31.19 7.31 5.88
C LYS A 230 32.31 7.43 6.92
N SER A 231 32.42 8.58 7.61
CA SER A 231 33.42 8.80 8.67
C SER A 231 33.25 7.87 9.86
N ASN A 232 32.02 7.42 10.14
CA ASN A 232 31.72 6.48 11.23
C ASN A 232 31.66 5.01 10.75
N LYS A 233 32.12 4.71 9.53
CA LYS A 233 32.05 3.37 8.90
C LYS A 233 30.63 2.80 8.86
N LEU A 234 29.62 3.66 8.80
CA LEU A 234 28.22 3.30 8.62
C LEU A 234 27.93 3.23 7.12
N CYS A 235 27.31 2.13 6.67
CA CYS A 235 26.88 1.95 5.29
C CYS A 235 25.36 2.12 5.19
N LEU A 236 24.90 2.78 4.13
CA LEU A 236 23.49 2.80 3.77
C LEU A 236 23.22 1.54 2.95
N LEU A 237 22.46 0.59 3.50
CA LEU A 237 22.00 -0.52 2.68
C LEU A 237 20.77 -0.10 1.88
N PRO A 238 20.71 -0.45 0.58
CA PRO A 238 19.48 -0.36 -0.18
C PRO A 238 18.47 -1.28 0.51
N SER A 239 17.41 -0.68 1.05
CA SER A 239 16.33 -1.47 1.59
C SER A 239 15.50 -2.01 0.47
N ASP A 240 15.20 -3.30 0.56
CA ASP A 240 14.49 -4.00 -0.51
C ASP A 240 13.01 -3.57 -0.63
N LYS A 241 12.59 -2.58 0.17
CA LYS A 241 11.22 -2.05 0.25
C LYS A 241 11.26 -0.53 0.41
N GLU A 242 10.54 0.20 -0.45
CA GLU A 242 10.49 1.67 -0.56
C GLU A 242 10.10 2.47 0.72
N VAL A 243 10.07 1.86 1.90
CA VAL A 243 9.44 2.46 3.09
C VAL A 243 10.38 2.63 4.28
N ALA A 244 11.50 1.91 4.35
CA ALA A 244 12.48 2.09 5.43
C ALA A 244 13.89 1.94 4.88
N ILE A 245 14.81 2.89 5.07
CA ILE A 245 16.25 2.63 4.91
C ILE A 245 16.67 1.90 6.18
N TYR A 246 17.25 0.72 6.04
CA TYR A 246 17.95 0.08 7.14
C TYR A 246 19.41 0.52 7.07
N CYS A 247 19.85 1.31 8.05
CA CYS A 247 21.27 1.48 8.30
C CYS A 247 21.70 0.30 9.15
N THR A 248 22.25 -0.75 8.54
CA THR A 248 22.93 -1.80 9.30
C THR A 248 24.39 -1.44 9.43
N MET A 249 24.92 -1.62 10.64
CA MET A 249 26.35 -1.56 10.87
C MET A 249 26.99 -2.81 10.26
N CYS A 250 27.88 -2.63 9.31
CA CYS A 250 28.91 -3.62 9.06
C CYS A 250 30.16 -3.12 9.79
N SER A 251 30.44 -3.67 10.97
CA SER A 251 31.77 -3.48 11.56
C SER A 251 32.77 -4.06 10.56
N ALA A 252 33.58 -3.18 9.94
CA ALA A 252 34.57 -3.55 8.94
C ALA A 252 35.70 -4.44 9.50
N SER A 253 35.59 -4.92 10.74
CA SER A 253 36.60 -5.75 11.38
C SER A 253 36.61 -7.22 10.90
N ASN A 254 35.64 -7.69 10.09
CA ASN A 254 35.59 -9.12 9.69
C ASN A 254 35.01 -9.43 8.29
N THR A 255 34.91 -8.46 7.37
CA THR A 255 34.34 -8.73 6.04
C THR A 255 35.42 -8.84 4.97
N THR A 256 35.63 -10.06 4.47
CA THR A 256 36.41 -10.36 3.27
C THR A 256 35.89 -9.51 2.11
N THR A 257 36.76 -8.68 1.55
CA THR A 257 36.48 -7.75 0.47
C THR A 257 36.09 -8.52 -0.80
N VAL A 258 34.82 -8.43 -1.22
CA VAL A 258 34.43 -8.76 -2.59
C VAL A 258 34.68 -7.50 -3.43
N PRO A 259 35.57 -7.53 -4.43
CA PRO A 259 35.88 -6.35 -5.21
C PRO A 259 34.66 -5.93 -6.04
N TRP A 260 34.24 -4.68 -5.87
CA TRP A 260 33.37 -4.02 -6.82
C TRP A 260 34.12 -3.90 -8.15
N SER A 261 33.68 -4.65 -9.17
CA SER A 261 34.20 -4.52 -10.53
C SER A 261 33.92 -3.11 -11.04
N GLN A 262 34.98 -2.31 -11.19
CA GLN A 262 34.97 -1.07 -11.97
C GLN A 262 34.70 -1.42 -13.43
N GLY A 263 33.65 -0.84 -14.00
CA GLY A 263 33.32 -1.04 -15.41
C GLY A 263 32.12 -0.22 -15.85
N SER A 264 32.26 1.11 -15.91
CA SER A 264 31.67 1.95 -16.97
C SER A 264 32.18 3.39 -16.85
N PRO A 265 32.67 4.00 -17.95
CA PRO A 265 33.25 5.34 -17.95
C PRO A 265 32.15 6.38 -18.17
N PHE A 266 32.15 7.47 -17.41
CA PHE A 266 31.68 8.81 -17.85
C PHE A 266 31.75 9.76 -16.66
N LEU A 267 32.91 10.40 -16.46
CA LEU A 267 32.99 11.76 -15.95
C LEU A 267 34.38 12.29 -16.33
N GLY A 268 34.41 13.25 -17.25
CA GLY A 268 35.62 13.92 -17.67
C GLY A 268 36.18 14.83 -16.57
N ASP A 269 37.51 14.93 -16.57
CA ASP A 269 38.33 15.78 -15.74
C ASP A 269 37.91 17.26 -15.80
N TYR A 270 37.91 17.90 -14.63
CA TYR A 270 38.11 19.34 -14.51
C TYR A 270 39.20 19.58 -13.46
N SER A 271 40.39 19.87 -13.96
CA SER A 271 41.55 20.33 -13.21
C SER A 271 41.57 21.85 -13.10
N GLY A 272 41.98 22.35 -11.93
CA GLY A 272 42.32 23.75 -11.67
C GLY A 272 41.64 24.23 -10.39
N GLY A 273 42.31 24.65 -9.32
CA GLY A 273 43.71 24.92 -9.08
C GLY A 273 43.80 25.73 -7.77
N SER A 274 44.97 25.71 -7.15
CA SER A 274 45.46 26.55 -6.05
C SER A 274 44.99 26.29 -4.61
N GLU A 275 45.96 25.76 -3.86
CA GLU A 275 46.33 25.99 -2.47
C GLU A 275 45.83 27.30 -1.83
N VAL A 276 45.47 27.25 -0.53
CA VAL A 276 46.21 27.95 0.55
C VAL A 276 46.05 27.17 1.87
N CYS A 277 47.19 26.99 2.53
CA CYS A 277 47.44 26.34 3.80
C CYS A 277 46.99 27.20 5.00
N GLY A 278 46.58 26.58 6.11
CA GLY A 278 46.30 27.27 7.36
C GLY A 278 46.14 26.33 8.55
N ARG A 279 47.27 25.95 9.18
CA ARG A 279 47.35 25.39 10.54
C ARG A 279 47.15 26.52 11.56
N ILE A 280 46.30 26.34 12.57
CA ILE A 280 46.54 26.85 13.94
C ILE A 280 46.06 25.78 14.95
N ALA A 281 46.88 25.60 15.97
CA ALA A 281 46.79 24.62 17.03
C ALA A 281 45.93 25.08 18.24
N ALA A 282 45.55 24.07 19.01
CA ALA A 282 45.17 24.00 20.42
C ALA A 282 45.08 25.26 21.28
N GLU A 283 44.02 25.31 22.11
CA GLU A 283 44.09 25.86 23.47
C GLU A 283 43.16 25.08 24.43
N LYS A 284 43.73 24.68 25.56
CA LYS A 284 43.05 24.11 26.75
C LYS A 284 42.73 25.28 27.68
N THR A 285 41.55 25.27 28.32
CA THR A 285 41.42 25.67 29.72
C THR A 285 40.21 25.01 30.39
N ASN A 286 40.47 24.48 31.58
CA ASN A 286 39.53 24.05 32.61
C ASN A 286 38.90 25.26 33.34
N VAL A 287 37.88 24.95 34.15
CA VAL A 287 37.57 25.45 35.53
C VAL A 287 36.17 26.07 35.70
N GLY A 288 35.45 25.55 36.70
CA GLY A 288 34.41 26.23 37.49
C GLY A 288 32.99 26.00 36.99
N GLY A 289 32.02 25.47 37.74
CA GLY A 289 31.77 25.58 39.17
C GLY A 289 30.54 26.48 39.37
N GLY A 290 29.46 25.96 39.97
CA GLY A 290 28.30 26.78 40.34
C GLY A 290 26.98 26.02 40.29
N GLY A 291 26.51 25.58 41.45
CA GLY A 291 25.20 24.94 41.62
C GLY A 291 24.04 25.93 41.54
N SER A 292 22.85 25.40 41.28
CA SER A 292 21.61 26.02 41.73
C SER A 292 20.52 24.96 41.83
N THR A 293 20.00 24.80 43.04
CA THR A 293 18.86 23.97 43.40
C THR A 293 17.57 24.60 42.87
N ALA A 294 16.81 23.87 42.06
CA ALA A 294 15.46 24.24 41.67
C ALA A 294 14.52 23.05 41.90
N THR A 295 13.77 23.14 42.99
CA THR A 295 12.67 22.26 43.38
C THR A 295 11.56 22.29 42.33
N THR A 296 11.25 21.14 41.73
CA THR A 296 10.11 20.96 40.81
C THR A 296 9.02 20.14 41.52
N PRO A 297 7.73 20.49 41.38
CA PRO A 297 6.66 19.77 42.05
C PRO A 297 6.32 18.46 41.36
N SER A 298 6.09 17.44 42.20
CA SER A 298 5.65 16.09 41.88
C SER A 298 4.30 16.07 41.14
N VAL A 299 4.32 15.68 39.87
CA VAL A 299 3.11 15.33 39.10
C VAL A 299 2.91 13.82 39.20
N LYS A 300 1.79 13.41 39.80
CA LYS A 300 1.34 12.02 39.91
C LYS A 300 1.27 11.36 38.54
N LYS A 301 2.13 10.37 38.32
CA LYS A 301 2.20 9.50 37.14
C LYS A 301 1.04 8.51 37.18
N VAL A 302 -0.03 8.79 36.45
CA VAL A 302 -1.11 7.82 36.18
C VAL A 302 -0.58 6.82 35.15
N GLN A 303 -0.37 5.57 35.57
CA GLN A 303 -0.02 4.47 34.67
C GLN A 303 -1.25 4.11 33.81
N PRO A 304 -1.17 4.17 32.47
CA PRO A 304 -2.19 3.55 31.63
C PRO A 304 -1.94 2.04 31.58
N HIS A 305 -2.89 1.26 32.08
CA HIS A 305 -2.96 -0.18 31.82
C HIS A 305 -3.07 -0.43 30.32
N VAL A 306 -1.96 -0.83 29.70
CA VAL A 306 -1.93 -1.34 28.33
C VAL A 306 -2.52 -2.74 28.36
N GLY A 307 -3.80 -2.85 28.03
CA GLY A 307 -4.42 -4.12 27.70
C GLY A 307 -3.71 -4.74 26.50
N LYS A 308 -3.07 -5.90 26.70
CA LYS A 308 -2.55 -6.77 25.63
C LYS A 308 -3.72 -7.19 24.74
N ILE A 309 -3.98 -6.42 23.68
CA ILE A 309 -4.82 -6.88 22.57
C ILE A 309 -3.93 -7.86 21.79
N GLY A 310 -4.07 -9.14 22.08
CA GLY A 310 -3.43 -10.20 21.31
C GLY A 310 -3.81 -10.05 19.84
N SER A 311 -2.84 -9.67 19.00
CA SER A 311 -2.98 -9.72 17.55
C SER A 311 -3.15 -11.18 17.16
N LYS A 312 -4.41 -11.62 17.00
CA LYS A 312 -4.71 -12.87 16.34
C LYS A 312 -4.24 -12.73 14.90
N SER A 313 -3.09 -13.33 14.63
CA SER A 313 -2.40 -13.29 13.35
C SER A 313 -3.35 -13.70 12.23
N THR A 314 -3.48 -12.86 11.21
CA THR A 314 -4.23 -13.14 9.98
C THR A 314 -3.46 -14.08 9.02
N MET A 315 -2.27 -14.56 9.42
CA MET A 315 -1.48 -15.51 8.63
C MET A 315 -2.17 -16.84 8.27
N PRO A 316 -3.07 -17.44 9.07
CA PRO A 316 -3.72 -18.70 8.70
C PRO A 316 -4.52 -18.56 7.40
N HIS A 317 -5.18 -17.42 7.20
CA HIS A 317 -6.07 -17.19 6.05
C HIS A 317 -5.32 -17.02 4.73
N LEU A 318 -4.10 -16.48 4.78
CA LEU A 318 -3.27 -16.33 3.58
C LEU A 318 -2.73 -17.69 3.10
N TRP A 319 -2.52 -18.62 4.03
CA TRP A 319 -2.07 -19.98 3.75
C TRP A 319 -3.16 -20.78 3.03
N TYR A 320 -4.41 -20.74 3.51
CA TYR A 320 -5.57 -21.37 2.86
C TYR A 320 -5.76 -20.90 1.41
N LEU A 321 -5.72 -19.60 1.16
CA LEU A 321 -5.83 -19.04 -0.20
C LEU A 321 -4.69 -19.48 -1.13
N SER A 322 -3.49 -19.71 -0.59
CA SER A 322 -2.36 -20.21 -1.39
C SER A 322 -2.48 -21.69 -1.71
N ALA A 323 -2.98 -22.49 -0.77
CA ALA A 323 -3.20 -23.92 -0.96
C ALA A 323 -4.28 -24.18 -2.02
N ASP A 324 -5.40 -23.46 -1.96
CA ASP A 324 -6.48 -23.56 -2.96
C ASP A 324 -6.00 -23.22 -4.38
N PHE A 325 -5.15 -22.19 -4.51
CA PHE A 325 -4.58 -21.81 -5.80
C PHE A 325 -3.60 -22.86 -6.35
N GLN A 326 -2.76 -23.45 -5.49
CA GLN A 326 -1.84 -24.52 -5.88
C GLN A 326 -2.59 -25.78 -6.31
N LEU A 327 -3.66 -26.14 -5.61
CA LEU A 327 -4.55 -27.25 -5.99
C LEU A 327 -5.26 -27.00 -7.32
N PHE A 328 -5.72 -25.77 -7.57
CA PHE A 328 -6.27 -25.39 -8.86
C PHE A 328 -5.25 -25.54 -10.00
N ALA A 329 -4.01 -25.07 -9.79
CA ALA A 329 -2.94 -25.20 -10.79
C ALA A 329 -2.60 -26.68 -11.08
N VAL A 330 -2.51 -27.52 -10.04
CA VAL A 330 -2.29 -28.97 -10.19
C VAL A 330 -3.45 -29.64 -10.93
N ALA A 331 -4.69 -29.28 -10.61
CA ALA A 331 -5.86 -29.81 -11.31
C ALA A 331 -5.86 -29.43 -12.80
N VAL A 332 -5.54 -28.18 -13.14
CA VAL A 332 -5.42 -27.72 -14.53
C VAL A 332 -4.31 -28.49 -15.25
N ALA A 333 -3.16 -28.70 -14.61
CA ALA A 333 -2.06 -29.49 -15.17
C ALA A 333 -2.48 -30.95 -15.43
N VAL A 334 -3.19 -31.60 -14.49
CA VAL A 334 -3.70 -32.97 -14.65
C VAL A 334 -4.72 -33.06 -15.79
N ILE A 335 -5.59 -32.05 -15.95
CA ILE A 335 -6.56 -31.99 -17.05
C ILE A 335 -5.85 -31.84 -18.40
N GLN A 336 -4.78 -31.04 -18.47
CA GLN A 336 -4.00 -30.83 -19.69
C GLN A 336 -3.13 -32.03 -20.08
N THR A 337 -2.55 -32.75 -19.11
CA THR A 337 -1.71 -33.93 -19.38
C THR A 337 -2.52 -35.21 -19.62
N SER A 338 -3.73 -35.29 -19.06
CA SER A 338 -4.62 -36.46 -19.21
C SER A 338 -5.39 -36.43 -20.53
N GLY A 339 -4.67 -36.50 -21.65
CA GLY A 339 -5.25 -36.63 -22.98
C GLY A 339 -6.19 -37.85 -23.12
N ARG A 340 -7.34 -37.63 -23.78
CA ARG A 340 -8.40 -38.60 -24.17
C ARG A 340 -9.13 -39.40 -23.07
N LYS A 341 -8.54 -39.67 -21.90
CA LYS A 341 -9.18 -40.47 -20.84
C LYS A 341 -9.95 -39.62 -19.82
N LYS A 342 -11.03 -38.96 -20.28
CA LYS A 342 -11.87 -38.05 -19.48
C LYS A 342 -12.36 -38.64 -18.15
N ARG A 343 -12.64 -39.96 -18.12
CA ARG A 343 -13.09 -40.65 -16.89
C ARG A 343 -12.00 -40.71 -15.82
N LEU A 344 -10.75 -40.91 -16.21
CA LEU A 344 -9.63 -41.05 -15.28
C LEU A 344 -9.26 -39.69 -14.67
N ALA A 345 -9.33 -38.62 -15.48
CA ALA A 345 -9.18 -37.25 -14.98
C ALA A 345 -10.29 -36.86 -13.99
N ALA A 346 -11.55 -37.24 -14.26
CA ALA A 346 -12.66 -36.97 -13.34
C ALA A 346 -12.50 -37.70 -11.99
N VAL A 347 -12.07 -38.96 -12.02
CA VAL A 347 -11.81 -39.74 -10.79
C VAL A 347 -10.63 -39.14 -10.02
N ALA A 348 -9.53 -38.80 -10.69
CA ALA A 348 -8.38 -38.16 -10.06
C ALA A 348 -8.76 -36.82 -9.41
N PHE A 349 -9.58 -36.02 -10.09
CA PHE A 349 -10.09 -34.75 -9.54
C PHE A 349 -10.97 -34.97 -8.31
N ALA A 350 -11.89 -35.94 -8.35
CA ALA A 350 -12.74 -36.27 -7.21
C ALA A 350 -11.93 -36.72 -5.97
N ILE A 351 -10.90 -37.54 -6.18
CA ILE A 351 -10.01 -38.00 -5.09
C ILE A 351 -9.21 -36.83 -4.52
N LEU A 352 -8.65 -35.95 -5.36
CA LEU A 352 -7.94 -34.75 -4.90
C LEU A 352 -8.85 -33.79 -4.13
N SER A 353 -10.08 -33.57 -4.59
CA SER A 353 -11.07 -32.77 -3.84
C SER A 353 -11.40 -33.39 -2.48
N LEU A 354 -11.62 -34.70 -2.41
CA LEU A 354 -11.89 -35.39 -1.15
C LEU A 354 -10.71 -35.33 -0.18
N LEU A 355 -9.48 -35.55 -0.67
CA LEU A 355 -8.26 -35.43 0.14
C LEU A 355 -8.08 -34.00 0.66
N CYS A 356 -8.39 -33.01 -0.16
CA CYS A 356 -8.33 -31.61 0.26
C CYS A 356 -9.38 -31.29 1.33
N CYS A 357 -10.63 -31.74 1.15
CA CYS A 357 -11.68 -31.59 2.16
C CYS A 357 -11.31 -32.30 3.46
N PHE A 358 -10.73 -33.50 3.38
CA PHE A 358 -10.30 -34.28 4.54
C PHE A 358 -9.15 -33.59 5.28
N MET A 359 -8.13 -33.10 4.58
CA MET A 359 -7.01 -32.37 5.19
C MET A 359 -7.48 -31.08 5.89
N SER A 360 -8.39 -30.32 5.25
CA SER A 360 -8.99 -29.14 5.86
C SER A 360 -9.80 -29.49 7.10
N ALA A 361 -10.59 -30.57 7.07
CA ALA A 361 -11.35 -31.05 8.23
C ALA A 361 -10.43 -31.54 9.36
N TRP A 362 -9.34 -32.24 9.03
CA TRP A 362 -8.36 -32.74 10.00
C TRP A 362 -7.61 -31.61 10.70
N GLN A 363 -7.19 -30.58 9.94
CA GLN A 363 -6.57 -29.39 10.53
C GLN A 363 -7.56 -28.63 11.42
N LEU A 364 -8.84 -28.57 11.06
CA LEU A 364 -9.89 -27.99 11.89
C LEU A 364 -10.15 -28.80 13.17
N TYR A 365 -9.96 -30.12 13.12
CA TYR A 365 -10.14 -31.01 14.27
C TYR A 365 -8.98 -30.91 15.26
N GLY A 366 -7.74 -30.80 14.77
CA GLY A 366 -6.54 -30.74 15.61
C GLY A 366 -6.18 -29.37 16.16
N SER A 367 -6.65 -28.29 15.52
CA SER A 367 -6.56 -26.94 16.05
C SER A 367 -7.88 -26.61 16.73
N ASN A 368 -7.91 -26.21 18.00
CA ASN A 368 -9.13 -25.72 18.70
C ASN A 368 -9.64 -24.38 18.10
N MET A 369 -9.77 -24.30 16.78
CA MET A 369 -10.34 -23.21 16.02
C MET A 369 -11.84 -23.48 15.95
N LEU A 370 -12.63 -22.74 16.72
CA LEU A 370 -14.09 -22.79 16.62
C LEU A 370 -14.51 -22.58 15.16
N PRO A 371 -15.37 -23.44 14.59
CA PRO A 371 -15.89 -23.25 13.24
C PRO A 371 -16.50 -21.85 13.15
N PHE A 372 -16.25 -21.20 12.02
CA PHE A 372 -16.60 -19.80 11.78
C PHE A 372 -18.12 -19.59 11.91
N ILE A 373 -18.60 -19.32 13.12
CA ILE A 373 -19.92 -18.74 13.32
C ILE A 373 -19.76 -17.30 12.84
N VAL A 374 -20.21 -17.02 11.61
CA VAL A 374 -20.50 -15.65 11.20
C VAL A 374 -21.41 -15.12 12.29
N PRO A 375 -21.03 -14.09 13.08
CA PRO A 375 -21.93 -13.54 14.07
C PRO A 375 -23.14 -13.00 13.30
N LEU A 376 -24.23 -13.77 13.28
CA LEU A 376 -25.55 -13.25 13.02
C LEU A 376 -25.77 -12.24 14.13
N HIS A 377 -25.57 -10.97 13.82
CA HIS A 377 -25.99 -9.88 14.66
C HIS A 377 -27.53 -9.92 14.71
N THR A 378 -28.10 -10.80 15.53
CA THR A 378 -29.48 -10.68 15.95
C THR A 378 -29.54 -9.55 16.96
N SER A 379 -29.53 -8.31 16.46
CA SER A 379 -30.23 -7.24 17.18
C SER A 379 -31.72 -7.46 16.93
N TYR A 380 -32.31 -8.39 17.68
CA TYR A 380 -33.71 -8.29 18.06
C TYR A 380 -33.75 -7.66 19.44
N LYS A 381 -34.62 -6.65 19.60
CA LYS A 381 -34.99 -6.09 20.89
C LYS A 381 -35.70 -7.14 21.73
#